data_AF-A0A1S9CMT9-F1
#
_entry.id   AF-A0A1S9CMT9-F1
#
_cell.length_a   1.000
_cell.length_b   1.000
_cell.length_c   1.000
_cell.angle_alpha   90.00
_cell.angle_beta   90.00
_cell.angle_gamma   90.00
#
_symmetry.space_group_name_H-M   'P 1'
#
loop_
_entity.id
_entity.type
_entity.pdbx_description
1 polymer ?
#
loop_
_entity_poly.entity_id
_entity_poly.type
_entity_poly.pdbx_seq_one_letter_code
_entity_poly.pdbx_strand_id
1 'polypeptide(L)' 'MIKLKELVEDKIDIKKKSEADHLSQEVRKVQEEMAATLHNFENTTEPDLLDYYTYAYKANQIKHDYLLKKLKAVY' A
#
# COMPACT_ATOMS: atom_id res chain seq x y z
N MET A 1 -34.92 19.49 2.01
CA MET A 1 -34.02 18.75 1.09
C MET A 1 -32.55 19.17 1.18
N ILE A 2 -32.21 20.42 1.57
CA ILE A 2 -30.81 20.90 1.66
C ILE A 2 -29.99 20.16 2.74
N LYS A 3 -30.52 20.03 3.95
CA LYS A 3 -29.84 19.38 5.09
C LYS A 3 -29.46 17.91 4.85
N LEU A 4 -30.20 17.21 4.00
CA LEU A 4 -29.91 15.82 3.64
C LEU A 4 -28.70 15.71 2.70
N LYS A 5 -28.47 16.70 1.82
CA LYS A 5 -27.32 16.71 0.91
C LYS A 5 -26.02 16.95 1.68
N GLU A 6 -26.01 17.91 2.60
CA GLU A 6 -24.86 18.22 3.47
C GLU A 6 -24.44 16.99 4.30
N LEU A 7 -25.41 16.31 4.93
CA LEU A 7 -25.18 15.07 5.69
C LEU A 7 -24.61 13.92 4.85
N VAL A 8 -24.92 13.87 3.55
CA VAL A 8 -24.39 12.86 2.64
C VAL A 8 -22.97 13.21 2.23
N GLU A 9 -22.70 14.49 1.98
CA GLU A 9 -21.38 15.03 1.61
C GLU A 9 -20.36 14.81 2.74
N ASP A 10 -20.72 15.14 3.99
CA ASP A 10 -19.90 14.88 5.18
C ASP A 10 -19.57 13.39 5.35
N LYS A 11 -20.54 12.50 5.10
CA LYS A 11 -20.33 11.05 5.19
C LYS A 11 -19.39 10.54 4.09
N ILE A 12 -19.45 11.11 2.89
CA ILE A 12 -18.55 10.78 1.79
C ILE A 12 -17.13 11.21 2.13
N ASP A 13 -16.94 12.41 2.67
CA ASP A 13 -15.63 12.93 3.05
C ASP A 13 -14.99 12.15 4.20
N ILE A 14 -15.78 11.78 5.22
CA ILE A 14 -15.32 10.91 6.31
C ILE A 14 -14.87 9.54 5.75
N LYS A 15 -15.65 8.97 4.83
CA LYS A 15 -15.31 7.69 4.20
C LYS A 15 -14.03 7.78 3.38
N LYS A 16 -13.88 8.81 2.55
CA LYS A 16 -12.66 9.05 1.75
C LYS A 16 -11.44 9.21 2.64
N LYS A 17 -11.54 9.99 3.72
CA LYS A 17 -10.44 10.17 4.67
C LYS A 17 -10.04 8.84 5.31
N SER A 18 -11.01 8.05 5.79
CA SER A 18 -10.74 6.73 6.35
C SER A 18 -10.09 5.78 5.35
N GLU A 19 -10.49 5.82 4.08
CA GLU A 19 -9.90 5.01 3.01
C GLU A 19 -8.47 5.46 2.69
N ALA A 20 -8.20 6.77 2.63
CA ALA A 20 -6.88 7.33 2.43
C ALA A 20 -5.91 6.94 3.57
N ASP A 21 -6.38 7.00 4.81
CA ASP A 21 -5.58 6.62 5.99
C ASP A 21 -5.21 5.13 5.93
N HIS A 22 -6.18 4.25 5.61
CA HIS A 22 -5.93 2.82 5.44
C HIS A 22 -4.95 2.54 4.31
N LEU A 23 -5.16 3.12 3.12
CA LEU A 23 -4.26 2.94 1.98
C LEU A 23 -2.84 3.46 2.29
N SER A 24 -2.71 4.56 3.02
CA SER A 24 -1.43 5.09 3.47
C SER A 24 -0.70 4.15 4.41
N GLN A 25 -1.42 3.50 5.33
CA GLN A 25 -0.85 2.48 6.22
C GLN A 25 -0.36 1.27 5.43
N GLU A 26 -1.15 0.78 4.47
CA GLU A 26 -0.76 -0.35 3.62
C GLU A 26 0.45 -0.02 2.75
N VAL A 27 0.55 1.20 2.21
CA VAL A 27 1.75 1.66 1.48
C VAL A 27 2.99 1.59 2.36
N ARG A 28 2.92 2.09 3.61
CA ARG A 28 4.05 2.03 4.56
C ARG A 28 4.45 0.60 4.87
N LYS A 29 3.47 -0.26 5.13
CA LYS A 29 3.71 -1.68 5.40
C LYS A 29 4.42 -2.37 4.24
N VAL A 30 4.00 -2.12 3.00
CA VAL A 30 4.69 -2.70 1.83
C VAL A 30 6.11 -2.16 1.69
N GLN A 31 6.36 -0.89 2.02
CA GLN A 31 7.72 -0.34 2.01
C GLN A 31 8.62 -1.02 3.06
N GLU A 32 8.08 -1.31 4.25
CA GLU A 32 8.78 -2.10 5.28
C GLU A 32 9.04 -3.54 4.80
N GLU A 33 8.06 -4.19 4.18
CA GLU A 33 8.19 -5.53 3.57
C GLU A 33 9.28 -5.54 2.47
N MET A 34 9.34 -4.51 1.63
CA MET A 34 10.38 -4.35 0.60
C MET A 34 11.77 -4.18 1.22
N ALA A 35 11.91 -3.33 2.24
CA ALA A 35 13.18 -3.11 2.93
C ALA A 35 13.68 -4.41 3.59
N ALA A 36 12.80 -5.14 4.27
CA ALA A 36 13.13 -6.43 4.88
C ALA A 36 13.52 -7.48 3.82
N THR A 37 12.78 -7.55 2.71
CA THR A 37 13.08 -8.47 1.60
C THR A 37 14.45 -8.19 1.00
N LEU A 38 14.77 -6.91 0.77
CA LEU A 38 16.08 -6.50 0.25
C LEU A 38 17.21 -6.81 1.25
N HIS A 39 17.01 -6.48 2.53
CA HIS A 39 17.96 -6.81 3.58
C HIS A 39 18.25 -8.32 3.62
N ASN A 40 17.22 -9.16 3.55
CA ASN A 40 17.41 -10.61 3.56
C ASN A 40 18.12 -11.11 2.29
N PHE A 41 17.78 -10.55 1.12
CA PHE A 41 18.48 -10.86 -0.14
C PHE A 41 19.97 -10.58 -0.04
N GLU A 42 20.36 -9.41 0.46
CA GLU A 42 21.77 -9.00 0.61
C GLU A 42 22.56 -9.89 1.58
N ASN A 43 21.87 -10.53 2.54
CA ASN A 43 22.49 -11.36 3.57
C ASN A 43 22.34 -12.87 3.31
N THR A 44 21.86 -13.26 2.13
CA THR A 44 21.64 -14.67 1.76
C THR A 44 22.64 -15.15 0.72
N THR A 45 23.13 -16.38 0.88
CA THR A 45 24.01 -17.05 -0.10
C THR A 45 23.35 -18.26 -0.77
N GLU A 46 22.21 -18.71 -0.26
CA GLU A 46 21.47 -19.85 -0.79
C GLU A 46 20.75 -19.47 -2.09
N PRO A 47 21.06 -20.12 -3.24
CA PRO A 47 20.52 -19.74 -4.55
C PRO A 47 18.99 -19.72 -4.62
N ASP A 48 18.32 -20.75 -4.08
CA ASP A 48 16.85 -20.84 -4.07
C ASP A 48 16.20 -19.70 -3.28
N LEU A 49 16.87 -19.22 -2.23
CA LEU A 49 16.41 -18.09 -1.44
C LEU A 49 16.68 -16.75 -2.13
N LEU A 50 17.76 -16.62 -2.89
CA LEU A 50 18.01 -15.44 -3.73
C LEU A 50 16.93 -15.29 -4.81
N ASP A 51 16.56 -16.39 -5.47
CA ASP A 51 15.44 -16.42 -6.42
C ASP A 51 14.13 -16.04 -5.73
N TYR A 52 13.84 -16.65 -4.57
CA TYR A 52 12.67 -16.32 -3.76
C TYR A 52 12.60 -14.81 -3.45
N TYR A 53 13.66 -14.21 -2.91
CA TYR A 53 13.65 -12.80 -2.55
C TYR A 53 13.57 -11.87 -3.77
N THR A 54 14.12 -12.29 -4.92
CA THR A 54 13.95 -11.56 -6.19
C THR A 54 12.48 -11.49 -6.60
N TYR A 55 11.77 -12.63 -6.57
CA TYR A 55 10.34 -12.66 -6.88
C TYR A 55 9.49 -11.96 -5.82
N ALA A 56 9.81 -12.13 -4.54
CA ALA A 56 9.11 -11.47 -3.44
C ALA A 56 9.24 -9.95 -3.53
N TYR A 57 10.44 -9.43 -3.81
CA TYR A 57 10.66 -7.99 -3.95
C TYR A 57 9.84 -7.43 -5.12
N LYS A 58 9.84 -8.13 -6.26
CA LYS A 58 9.07 -7.74 -7.44
C LYS A 58 7.56 -7.76 -7.19
N ALA A 59 7.06 -8.76 -6.45
CA ALA A 59 5.66 -8.80 -6.04
C ALA A 59 5.29 -7.61 -5.14
N ASN A 60 6.17 -7.26 -4.19
CA ASN A 60 5.97 -6.10 -3.33
C ASN A 60 6.00 -4.77 -4.10
N GLN A 61 6.86 -4.63 -5.13
CA GLN A 61 6.84 -3.47 -6.03
C GLN A 61 5.50 -3.31 -6.74
N ILE A 62 4.95 -4.41 -7.30
CA ILE A 62 3.64 -4.40 -7.98
C ILE A 62 2.53 -4.01 -7.00
N LYS A 63 2.56 -4.56 -5.78
CA LYS A 63 1.60 -4.24 -4.70
C LYS A 63 1.70 -2.75 -4.31
N HIS A 64 2.92 -2.23 -4.15
CA HIS A 64 3.19 -0.83 -3.83
C HIS A 64 2.62 0.12 -4.90
N ASP A 65 2.90 -0.14 -6.18
CA ASP A 65 2.40 0.65 -7.30
C ASP A 65 0.87 0.65 -7.35
N TYR A 66 0.24 -0.50 -7.12
CA TYR A 66 -1.21 -0.61 -7.05
C TYR A 66 -1.80 0.23 -5.90
N LEU A 67 -1.24 0.12 -4.70
CA LEU A 67 -1.70 0.86 -3.52
C LEU A 67 -1.51 2.37 -3.71
N LEU A 68 -0.40 2.81 -4.30
CA LEU A 68 -0.19 4.21 -4.64
C LEU A 68 -1.21 4.73 -5.65
N LYS A 69 -1.54 3.95 -6.69
CA LYS A 69 -2.60 4.31 -7.65
C LYS A 69 -3.95 4.44 -6.96
N LYS A 70 -4.26 3.55 -6.01
CA LYS A 70 -5.49 3.63 -5.22
C LYS A 70 -5.52 4.86 -4.31
N LEU A 71 -4.44 5.11 -3.57
CA LEU A 71 -4.34 6.27 -2.67
C LEU A 71 -4.51 7.59 -3.44
N LYS A 72 -3.87 7.72 -4.60
CA LYS A 72 -4.01 8.89 -5.48
C LYS A 72 -5.43 9.09 -6.02
N ALA A 73 -6.24 8.04 -6.12
CA ALA A 73 -7.62 8.13 -6.58
C ALA A 73 -8.62 8.51 -5.48
N VAL A 74 -8.19 8.48 -4.21
CA VAL A 74 -9.01 8.93 -3.07
C VAL A 74 -8.94 10.45 -2.88
N TYR A 75 -7.79 11.06 -3.24
CA TYR A 75 -7.62 12.51 -3.38
C TYR A 75 -8.27 13.03 -4.66
#